data_AF-A0A9X2CUY7-F1
#
_entry.id   AF-A0A9X2CUY7-F1
#
_cell.length_a   1.000
_cell.length_b   1.000
_cell.length_c   1.000
_cell.angle_alpha   90.00
_cell.angle_beta   90.00
_cell.angle_gamma   90.00
#
_symmetry.space_group_name_H-M   'P 1'
#
loop_
_entity.id
_entity.type
_entity.pdbx_description
1 polymer ?
#
loop_
_entity_poly.entity_id
_entity_poly.type
_entity_poly.pdbx_seq_one_letter_code
_entity_poly.pdbx_strand_id
1 'polypeptide(L)' 'MEYFIVENGKVKELTKEEFEKLEGTPMDEHIKNMTVEELEAFKKDRHEKFIKPLMNHNIAEIKKENM' A
#
# COMPACT_ATOMS: atom_id res chain seq x y z
N MET A 1 -18.40 3.43 -6.21
CA MET A 1 -16.99 3.38 -5.80
C MET A 1 -16.34 4.65 -6.33
N GLU A 2 -15.70 5.42 -5.46
CA GLU A 2 -14.89 6.57 -5.84
C GLU A 2 -13.51 6.04 -6.23
N TYR A 3 -13.00 6.43 -7.40
CA TYR A 3 -11.67 6.04 -7.88
C TYR A 3 -10.69 7.14 -7.52
N PHE A 4 -9.59 6.80 -6.85
CA PHE A 4 -8.57 7.78 -6.47
C PHE A 4 -7.18 7.15 -6.45
N ILE A 5 -6.16 8.00 -6.56
CA ILE A 5 -4.77 7.64 -6.33
C ILE A 5 -4.15 8.58 -5.31
N VAL A 6 -3.09 8.13 -4.64
CA VAL A 6 -2.29 8.95 -3.74
C VAL A 6 -0.91 9.14 -4.35
N GLU A 7 -0.62 10.37 -4.80
CA GLU A 7 0.67 10.76 -5.37
C GLU A 7 1.35 11.75 -4.43
N ASN A 8 2.54 11.42 -3.92
CA ASN A 8 3.29 12.27 -2.98
C ASN A 8 2.45 12.76 -1.79
N GLY A 9 1.60 11.88 -1.25
CA GLY A 9 0.72 12.19 -0.11
C GLY A 9 -0.52 13.02 -0.46
N LYS A 10 -0.78 13.32 -1.74
CA LYS A 10 -1.98 14.02 -2.18
C LYS A 10 -2.96 13.04 -2.82
N VAL A 11 -4.22 13.12 -2.40
CA VAL A 11 -5.32 12.37 -3.01
C VAL A 11 -5.70 13.08 -4.31
N LYS A 12 -5.72 12.34 -5.41
CA LYS A 12 -6.25 12.76 -6.71
C LYS A 12 -7.42 11.86 -7.05
N GLU A 13 -8.60 12.45 -7.17
CA GLU A 13 -9.79 11.77 -7.68
C GLU A 13 -9.61 11.50 -9.18
N LEU A 14 -10.06 10.33 -9.60
CA LEU A 14 -9.99 9.86 -10.98
C LEU A 14 -11.38 9.59 -11.50
N THR A 15 -11.55 9.81 -12.80
CA THR A 15 -12.65 9.22 -13.54
C THR A 15 -12.44 7.71 -13.69
N LYS A 16 -13.51 6.98 -14.00
CA LYS A 16 -13.44 5.54 -14.25
C LYS A 16 -12.48 5.19 -15.40
N GLU A 17 -12.47 5.98 -16.47
CA GLU A 17 -11.56 5.76 -17.61
C GLU A 17 -10.09 5.99 -17.25
N GLU A 18 -9.79 6.96 -16.39
CA GLU A 18 -8.43 7.21 -15.92
C GLU A 18 -7.96 6.08 -14.99
N PHE A 19 -8.86 5.58 -14.15
CA PHE A 19 -8.57 4.44 -13.27
C PHE A 19 -8.28 3.16 -14.06
N GLU A 20 -9.06 2.86 -15.10
CA GLU A 20 -8.87 1.68 -15.96
C GLU A 20 -7.57 1.74 -16.78
N LYS A 21 -6.99 2.92 -16.97
CA LYS A 21 -5.70 3.12 -17.65
C LYS A 21 -4.49 3.05 -16.71
N LEU A 22 -4.71 2.93 -15.39
CA LEU A 22 -3.60 2.83 -14.45
C LEU A 22 -2.84 1.53 -14.68
N GLU A 23 -1.51 1.64 -14.75
CA GLU A 23 -0.64 0.48 -14.78
C GLU A 23 -0.61 -0.16 -13.39
N GLY A 24 -1.10 -1.39 -13.29
CA GLY A 24 -1.09 -2.15 -12.04
C GLY A 24 -2.04 -3.33 -12.11
N THR A 25 -1.77 -4.34 -11.27
CA THR A 25 -2.69 -5.45 -11.07
C THR A 25 -3.40 -5.25 -9.74
N PRO A 26 -4.73 -5.37 -9.68
CA PRO A 26 -5.46 -5.40 -8.43
C PRO A 26 -4.85 -6.42 -7.46
N MET A 27 -4.76 -6.06 -6.19
CA MET A 27 -4.02 -6.87 -5.22
C MET A 27 -4.65 -8.26 -5.03
N ASP A 28 -5.97 -8.32 -5.05
CA ASP A 28 -6.76 -9.54 -4.99
C ASP A 28 -6.49 -10.45 -6.19
N GLU A 29 -6.37 -9.91 -7.40
CA GLU A 29 -5.97 -10.68 -8.58
C GLU A 29 -4.52 -11.17 -8.47
N HIS A 30 -3.61 -10.33 -7.98
CA HIS A 30 -2.20 -10.66 -7.83
C HIS A 30 -1.96 -11.83 -6.85
N ILE A 31 -2.73 -11.91 -5.76
CA ILE A 31 -2.57 -12.96 -4.74
C ILE A 31 -3.46 -14.18 -4.97
N LYS A 32 -4.41 -14.12 -5.93
CA LYS A 32 -5.46 -15.13 -6.12
C LYS A 32 -4.94 -16.56 -6.31
N ASN A 33 -3.79 -16.70 -6.99
CA ASN A 33 -3.21 -17.97 -7.37
C ASN A 33 -1.96 -18.34 -6.54
N MET A 34 -1.64 -17.57 -5.51
CA MET A 34 -0.53 -17.89 -4.62
C MET A 34 -0.86 -19.09 -3.75
N THR A 35 0.12 -19.95 -3.54
CA THR A 35 0.11 -20.94 -2.47
C THR A 35 0.13 -20.25 -1.10
N VAL A 36 -0.14 -21.02 -0.04
CA VAL A 36 -0.08 -20.50 1.34
C VAL A 36 1.32 -19.99 1.67
N GLU A 37 2.35 -20.72 1.27
CA GLU A 37 3.75 -20.38 1.49
C GLU A 37 4.14 -19.08 0.74
N GLU A 38 3.71 -18.94 -0.51
CA GLU A 38 3.93 -17.72 -1.29
C GLU A 38 3.19 -16.52 -0.71
N LEU A 39 1.95 -16.73 -0.24
CA LEU A 39 1.16 -15.67 0.38
C LEU A 39 1.81 -15.19 1.69
N GLU A 40 2.34 -16.09 2.52
CA GLU A 40 3.05 -15.72 3.75
C GLU A 40 4.36 -15.00 3.45
N ALA A 41 5.12 -15.44 2.44
CA ALA A 41 6.31 -14.74 1.99
C ALA A 41 5.98 -13.34 1.47
N PHE A 42 4.92 -13.20 0.67
CA PHE A 42 4.41 -11.94 0.15
C PHE A 42 4.01 -10.96 1.27
N LYS A 43 3.24 -11.44 2.26
CA LYS A 43 2.86 -10.64 3.44
C LYS A 43 4.08 -10.15 4.21
N LYS A 44 5.06 -11.02 4.43
CA LYS A 44 6.30 -10.68 5.14
C LYS A 44 7.10 -9.60 4.40
N ASP A 45 7.30 -9.77 3.08
CA ASP A 45 8.02 -8.80 2.26
C ASP A 45 7.32 -7.43 2.28
N ARG A 46 6.00 -7.41 2.14
CA ARG A 46 5.21 -6.18 2.23
C ARG A 46 5.28 -5.51 3.59
N HIS A 47 5.23 -6.30 4.67
CA HIS A 47 5.36 -5.76 6.02
C HIS A 47 6.71 -5.07 6.20
N GLU A 48 7.81 -5.71 5.80
CA GLU A 48 9.16 -5.17 5.94
C GLU A 48 9.41 -3.95 5.05
N LYS A 49 8.90 -3.93 3.81
CA LYS A 49 9.16 -2.84 2.86
C LYS A 49 8.26 -1.61 3.03
N PHE A 50 7.01 -1.80 3.43
CA PHE A 50 6.03 -0.71 3.43
C PHE A 50 5.52 -0.41 4.84
N ILE A 51 5.02 -1.41 5.56
CA ILE A 51 4.33 -1.19 6.84
C ILE A 51 5.30 -0.79 7.95
N LYS A 52 6.39 -1.54 8.11
CA LYS A 52 7.36 -1.33 9.18
C LYS A 52 8.07 0.03 9.08
N PRO A 53 8.51 0.52 7.91
CA PRO A 53 9.05 1.88 7.78
C PRO A 53 8.05 2.96 8.20
N LEU A 54 6.79 2.86 7.77
CA LEU A 54 5.71 3.76 8.15
C LEU A 54 5.48 3.76 9.68
N MET A 55 5.41 2.57 10.29
CA MET A 55 5.25 2.44 11.74
C MET A 55 6.44 3.01 12.51
N ASN A 56 7.67 2.73 12.05
CA ASN A 56 8.88 3.24 12.68
C ASN A 56 8.97 4.76 12.61
N HIS A 57 8.60 5.35 11.46
CA HIS A 57 8.49 6.79 11.30
C HIS A 57 7.49 7.37 12.31
N ASN A 58 6.29 6.80 12.40
CA ASN A 58 5.26 7.27 13.32
C ASN A 58 5.68 7.15 14.79
N ILE A 59 6.33 6.05 15.18
CA ILE A 59 6.88 5.87 16.53
C ILE A 59 7.97 6.93 16.82
N ALA A 60 8.82 7.24 15.85
CA ALA A 60 9.86 8.24 16.00
C ALA A 60 9.27 9.65 16.19
N GLU A 61 8.25 10.02 15.41
CA GLU A 61 7.56 11.31 15.55
C GLU A 61 6.85 11.42 16.91
N ILE A 62 6.11 10.39 17.35
CA ILE A 62 5.49 10.38 18.67
C ILE A 62 6.53 10.56 19.79
N LYS A 63 7.72 9.95 19.66
CA LYS A 63 8.78 10.10 20.65
C LYS A 63 9.37 11.51 20.68
N LYS A 64 9.46 12.20 19.53
CA LYS A 64 9.90 13.60 19.46
C LYS A 64 8.88 14.56 20.08
N GLU A 65 7.58 14.31 19.88
CA GLU A 65 6.51 15.15 20.45
C GLU A 65 6.40 15.04 21.98
N ASN A 66 6.85 13.92 22.57
CA ASN A 66 6.84 13.68 24.01
C ASN A 66 8.15 14.08 24.73
N MET A 67 9.10 14.69 24.02
CA MET A 67 10.34 15.27 24.56
C MET A 67 10.26 16.80 24.57
#